data_AF-K7LWR1-F1
#
_entry.id   AF-K7LWR1-F1
#
_cell.length_a   1.000
_cell.length_b   1.000
_cell.length_c   1.000
_cell.angle_alpha   90.00
_cell.angle_beta   90.00
_cell.angle_gamma   90.00
#
_symmetry.space_group_name_H-M   'P 1'
#
loop_
_entity.id
_entity.type
_entity.pdbx_description
1 polymer ?
#
loop_
_entity_poly.entity_id
_entity_poly.type
_entity_poly.pdbx_seq_one_letter_code
_entity_poly.pdbx_strand_id
1 'polypeptide(L)'
;MTNDGARFVPDDFGHAAARLAVAQLCDATEFHGATASALDAFADVAVRDLLDLGRIAESHADRTQCTVFDTIRSMEDLEAPRAFASAGGIREIINFFESAADKISFAQPISNFWVV
;
A
#
# COMPACT_ATOMS: atom_id res chain seq x y z
N MET A 1 29.33 -21.57 19.33
CA MET A 1 28.61 -20.35 19.74
C MET A 1 28.27 -19.61 18.46
N THR A 2 27.07 -19.85 17.93
CA THR A 2 26.61 -19.23 16.69
C THR A 2 26.33 -17.77 16.99
N ASN A 3 27.12 -16.92 16.34
CA ASN A 3 26.93 -15.49 16.34
C ASN A 3 25.82 -15.20 15.32
N ASP A 4 24.58 -15.52 15.69
CA ASP A 4 23.41 -15.04 14.96
C ASP A 4 23.27 -13.57 15.32
N GLY A 5 24.14 -12.78 14.69
CA GLY A 5 23.93 -11.35 14.54
C GLY A 5 22.59 -11.21 13.86
N ALA A 6 21.58 -10.92 14.67
CA ALA A 6 20.32 -10.34 14.26
C ALA A 6 20.68 -9.06 13.50
N ARG A 7 21.01 -9.22 12.22
CA ARG A 7 20.76 -8.19 11.24
C ARG A 7 19.28 -7.97 11.40
N PHE A 8 18.92 -6.86 12.03
CA PHE A 8 17.64 -6.23 11.76
C PHE A 8 17.56 -6.17 10.25
N VAL A 9 16.87 -7.13 9.63
CA VAL A 9 16.60 -7.11 8.21
C VAL A 9 15.67 -5.92 8.07
N PRO A 10 16.10 -4.81 7.45
CA PRO A 10 15.33 -3.57 7.47
C PRO A 10 13.94 -3.71 6.85
N ASP A 11 13.72 -4.80 6.12
CA ASP A 11 12.49 -5.14 5.41
C ASP A 11 11.40 -5.78 6.30
N ASP A 12 11.74 -6.28 7.51
CA ASP A 12 10.77 -6.98 8.37
C ASP A 12 9.64 -6.07 8.83
N PHE A 13 9.94 -4.79 9.13
CA PHE A 13 8.91 -3.85 9.56
C PHE A 13 7.93 -3.51 8.44
N GLY A 14 8.44 -3.26 7.23
CA GLY A 14 7.62 -2.95 6.07
C GLY A 14 6.69 -4.11 5.71
N HIS A 15 7.24 -5.33 5.67
CA HIS A 15 6.44 -6.53 5.44
C HIS A 15 5.42 -6.77 6.57
N ALA A 16 5.80 -6.62 7.85
CA ALA A 16 4.87 -6.77 8.97
C ALA A 16 3.74 -5.73 8.94
N ALA A 17 4.05 -4.47 8.59
CA ALA A 17 3.05 -3.43 8.42
C ALA A 17 2.10 -3.72 7.25
N ALA A 18 2.63 -4.18 6.11
CA ALA A 18 1.81 -4.59 4.96
C ALA A 18 0.92 -5.79 5.31
N ARG A 19 1.45 -6.79 6.00
CA ARG A 19 0.70 -7.96 6.48
C ARG A 19 -0.44 -7.56 7.41
N LEU A 20 -0.20 -6.60 8.30
CA LEU A 20 -1.22 -6.04 9.18
C LEU A 20 -2.30 -5.34 8.35
N ALA A 21 -1.92 -4.43 7.45
CA ALA A 21 -2.87 -3.71 6.60
C ALA A 21 -3.75 -4.65 5.77
N VAL A 22 -3.17 -5.70 5.20
CA VAL A 22 -3.92 -6.75 4.46
C VAL A 22 -4.89 -7.47 5.38
N ALA A 23 -4.48 -7.88 6.58
CA ALA A 23 -5.38 -8.54 7.52
C ALA A 23 -6.58 -7.66 7.88
N GLN A 24 -6.37 -6.35 8.03
CA GLN A 24 -7.44 -5.38 8.27
C GLN A 24 -8.39 -5.25 7.07
N LEU A 25 -7.85 -5.29 5.85
CA LEU A 25 -8.64 -5.29 4.63
C LEU A 25 -9.49 -6.56 4.51
N CYS A 26 -8.93 -7.73 4.85
CA CYS A 26 -9.66 -8.99 4.88
C CYS A 26 -10.81 -8.96 5.90
N ASP A 27 -10.58 -8.41 7.10
CA ASP A 27 -11.60 -8.26 8.13
C ASP A 27 -12.72 -7.31 7.67
N ALA A 28 -12.37 -6.16 7.09
CA ALA A 28 -13.32 -5.18 6.55
C ALA A 28 -14.13 -5.68 5.35
N THR A 29 -13.63 -6.72 4.65
CA THR A 29 -14.33 -7.40 3.55
C THR A 29 -15.06 -8.67 3.99
N GLU A 30 -15.20 -8.87 5.31
CA GLU A 30 -15.95 -9.97 5.94
C GLU A 30 -15.37 -11.38 5.66
N PHE A 31 -14.07 -11.47 5.36
CA PHE A 31 -13.40 -12.78 5.34
C PHE A 31 -13.40 -13.37 6.75
N HIS A 32 -13.90 -14.59 6.88
CA HIS A 32 -13.95 -15.30 8.17
C HIS A 32 -12.56 -15.78 8.64
N GLY A 33 -11.56 -15.73 7.76
CA GLY A 33 -10.18 -16.06 8.06
C GLY A 33 -9.33 -16.13 6.80
N ALA A 34 -8.01 -15.98 6.98
CA ALA A 34 -7.00 -16.14 5.94
C ALA A 34 -5.85 -16.99 6.47
N THR A 35 -5.25 -17.83 5.62
CA THR A 35 -4.05 -18.57 6.03
C THR A 35 -2.86 -17.63 6.18
N ALA A 36 -1.94 -17.96 7.07
CA ALA A 36 -0.75 -17.13 7.29
C ALA A 36 0.03 -16.88 5.99
N SER A 37 0.16 -17.90 5.13
CA SER A 37 0.83 -17.80 3.84
C SER A 37 0.08 -16.95 2.81
N ALA A 38 -1.25 -16.90 2.87
CA ALA A 38 -2.04 -16.03 2.01
C ALA A 38 -1.86 -14.55 2.40
N LEU A 39 -1.83 -14.27 3.71
CA LEU A 39 -1.53 -12.93 4.20
C LEU A 39 -0.11 -12.48 3.83
N ASP A 40 0.89 -13.37 3.93
CA ASP A 40 2.25 -13.08 3.44
C ASP A 40 2.26 -12.77 1.95
N ALA A 41 1.60 -13.59 1.14
CA ALA A 41 1.56 -13.39 -0.31
C ALA A 41 0.87 -12.08 -0.70
N PHE A 42 -0.21 -11.71 -0.01
CA PHE A 42 -0.87 -10.43 -0.22
C PHE A 42 -0.02 -9.24 0.27
N ALA A 43 0.69 -9.39 1.38
CA ALA A 43 1.64 -8.38 1.84
C ALA A 43 2.76 -8.16 0.81
N ASP A 44 3.33 -9.23 0.27
CA ASP A 44 4.38 -9.16 -0.76
C ASP A 44 3.87 -8.51 -2.04
N VAL A 45 2.64 -8.83 -2.47
CA VAL A 45 2.01 -8.18 -3.63
C VAL A 45 1.80 -6.70 -3.36
N ALA A 46 1.26 -6.32 -2.19
CA ALA A 46 1.02 -4.93 -1.84
C ALA A 46 2.32 -4.11 -1.77
N VAL A 47 3.38 -4.66 -1.17
CA VAL A 47 4.69 -4.00 -1.13
C VAL A 47 5.25 -3.83 -2.54
N ARG A 48 5.18 -4.86 -3.37
CA ARG A 48 5.71 -4.78 -4.75
C ARG A 48 4.92 -3.78 -5.59
N ASP A 49 3.60 -3.73 -5.45
CA ASP A 49 2.74 -2.78 -6.14
C ASP A 49 3.08 -1.33 -5.77
N LEU A 50 3.29 -1.05 -4.46
CA LEU A 50 3.73 0.27 -4.00
C LEU A 50 5.12 0.66 -4.52
N LEU A 51 6.06 -0.29 -4.58
CA LEU A 51 7.40 -0.04 -5.12
C LEU A 51 7.37 0.24 -6.63
N ASP A 52 6.58 -0.51 -7.38
CA ASP A 52 6.42 -0.31 -8.82
C ASP A 52 5.70 1.03 -9.10
N LEU A 53 4.67 1.37 -8.33
CA LEU A 53 4.00 2.67 -8.40
C LEU A 53 4.99 3.82 -8.14
N GLY A 54 5.79 3.71 -7.09
CA GLY A 54 6.82 4.71 -6.76
C GLY A 54 7.85 4.89 -7.87
N ARG A 55 8.31 3.80 -8.50
CA ARG A 55 9.25 3.84 -9.63
C ARG A 55 8.64 4.48 -10.87
N ILE A 56 7.39 4.17 -11.20
CA ILE A 56 6.71 4.80 -12.34
C ILE A 56 6.49 6.28 -12.04
N ALA A 57 6.10 6.66 -10.83
CA ALA A 57 5.95 8.07 -10.44
C ALA A 57 7.29 8.83 -10.53
N GLU A 58 8.39 8.22 -10.07
CA GLU A 58 9.74 8.78 -10.21
C GLU A 58 10.10 8.99 -11.69
N SER A 59 9.76 8.04 -12.56
CA SER A 59 10.04 8.17 -14.01
C SER A 59 9.25 9.29 -14.70
N HIS A 60 8.11 9.69 -14.12
CA HIS A 60 7.31 10.82 -14.60
C HIS A 60 7.81 12.18 -14.08
N ALA A 61 8.54 12.19 -12.97
CA ALA A 61 9.03 13.41 -12.36
C ALA A 61 10.19 14.01 -13.16
N ASP A 62 9.92 15.02 -13.98
CA ASP A 62 10.95 15.86 -14.63
C ASP A 62 11.71 16.76 -13.64
N ARG A 63 11.45 16.61 -12.33
CA ARG A 63 11.95 17.44 -11.23
C ARG A 63 12.54 16.55 -10.15
N THR A 64 13.38 17.10 -9.28
CA THR A 64 13.94 16.39 -8.11
C THR A 64 12.89 15.94 -7.09
N GLN A 65 11.65 16.39 -7.22
CA GLN A 65 10.58 16.06 -6.29
C GLN A 65 9.35 15.60 -7.06
N CYS A 66 8.92 14.37 -6.75
CA CYS A 66 7.67 13.80 -7.23
C CYS A 66 6.48 14.57 -6.64
N THR A 67 5.51 14.90 -7.48
CA THR A 67 4.26 15.56 -7.09
C THR A 67 3.11 14.57 -7.10
N VAL A 68 1.97 14.96 -6.51
CA VAL A 68 0.74 14.14 -6.54
C VAL A 68 0.28 13.83 -7.97
N PHE A 69 0.53 14.73 -8.92
CA PHE A 69 0.15 14.51 -10.32
C PHE A 69 0.97 13.41 -10.99
N ASP A 70 2.25 13.28 -10.61
CA ASP A 70 3.13 12.21 -11.10
C ASP A 70 2.64 10.85 -10.56
N THR A 71 2.17 10.81 -9.30
CA THR A 71 1.56 9.62 -8.72
C THR A 71 0.23 9.27 -9.39
N ILE A 72 -0.64 10.25 -9.64
CA ILE A 72 -1.91 10.02 -10.37
C ILE A 72 -1.63 9.41 -11.75
N ARG A 73 -0.65 9.98 -12.47
CA ARG A 73 -0.25 9.49 -13.78
C ARG A 73 0.37 8.10 -13.71
N SER A 74 1.15 7.83 -12.66
CA SER A 74 1.71 6.50 -12.45
C SER A 74 0.63 5.45 -12.20
N MET A 75 -0.46 5.79 -11.50
CA MET A 75 -1.60 4.89 -11.33
C MET A 75 -2.26 4.61 -12.68
N GLU A 76 -2.53 5.64 -13.49
CA GLU A 76 -3.12 5.48 -14.83
C GLU A 76 -2.28 4.55 -15.73
N ASP A 77 -0.95 4.64 -15.65
CA ASP A 77 -0.02 3.79 -16.43
C ASP A 77 0.06 2.34 -15.90
N LEU A 78 0.13 2.14 -14.58
CA LEU A 78 0.19 0.81 -13.95
C LEU A 78 -1.08 0.01 -14.22
N GLU A 79 -2.19 0.74 -14.29
CA GLU A 79 -3.53 0.23 -14.47
C GLU A 79 -3.89 0.00 -15.92
N ALA A 80 -3.13 0.48 -16.92
CA ALA A 80 -3.48 0.27 -18.32
C ALA A 80 -3.21 -1.19 -18.75
N PRO A 81 -4.23 -1.97 -19.20
CA PRO A 81 -5.55 -1.55 -19.70
C PRO A 81 -6.75 -1.86 -18.77
N ARG A 82 -6.51 -2.16 -17.50
CA ARG A 82 -7.51 -2.35 -16.44
C ARG A 82 -8.17 -1.02 -15.99
N ALA A 83 -9.21 -1.16 -15.17
CA ALA A 83 -10.33 -0.21 -14.99
C ALA A 83 -9.96 1.23 -14.61
N PHE A 84 -8.76 1.48 -14.07
CA PHE A 84 -8.40 2.82 -13.61
C PHE A 84 -7.74 3.70 -14.67
N ALA A 85 -7.45 3.18 -15.88
CA ALA A 85 -6.94 3.99 -17.00
C ALA A 85 -7.97 5.01 -17.54
N SER A 86 -9.22 4.95 -17.08
CA SER A 86 -10.23 5.98 -17.38
C SER A 86 -10.22 7.06 -16.30
N ALA A 87 -10.66 8.28 -16.62
CA ALA A 87 -10.88 9.36 -15.64
C ALA A 87 -11.78 8.95 -14.45
N GLY A 88 -12.43 7.78 -14.52
CA GLY A 88 -13.16 7.15 -13.42
C GLY A 88 -12.28 6.51 -12.34
N GLY A 89 -11.04 6.10 -12.62
CA GLY A 89 -10.18 5.37 -11.67
C GLY A 89 -9.91 6.14 -10.39
N ILE A 90 -9.45 7.38 -10.51
CA ILE A 90 -9.27 8.29 -9.36
C ILE A 90 -10.58 8.52 -8.62
N ARG A 91 -11.70 8.62 -9.36
CA ARG A 91 -13.02 8.82 -8.75
C ARG A 91 -13.48 7.59 -7.97
N GLU A 92 -13.18 6.38 -8.43
CA GLU A 92 -13.45 5.15 -7.70
C GLU A 92 -12.61 5.06 -6.44
N ILE A 93 -11.34 5.49 -6.48
CA ILE A 93 -10.50 5.60 -5.27
C ILE A 93 -11.14 6.55 -4.27
N ILE A 94 -11.58 7.74 -4.70
CA ILE A 94 -12.25 8.71 -3.82
C ILE A 94 -13.52 8.11 -3.20
N ASN A 95 -14.38 7.50 -4.02
CA ASN A 95 -15.62 6.87 -3.55
C ASN A 95 -15.33 5.72 -2.57
N PHE A 96 -14.26 4.95 -2.80
CA PHE A 96 -13.81 3.92 -1.89
C PHE A 96 -13.40 4.52 -0.55
N PHE A 97 -12.56 5.55 -0.54
CA PHE A 97 -12.15 6.21 0.71
C PHE A 97 -13.33 6.81 1.49
N GLU A 98 -14.27 7.46 0.79
CA GLU A 98 -15.47 8.01 1.42
C GLU A 98 -16.38 6.94 2.03
N SER A 99 -16.46 5.76 1.42
CA SER A 99 -17.31 4.65 1.91
C SER A 99 -16.61 3.71 2.90
N ALA A 100 -15.28 3.69 2.89
CA ALA A 100 -14.46 2.76 3.68
C ALA A 100 -13.95 3.36 4.99
N ALA A 101 -14.04 4.68 5.18
CA ALA A 101 -13.54 5.38 6.37
C ALA A 101 -14.01 4.76 7.70
N ASP A 102 -15.25 4.27 7.74
CA ASP A 102 -15.81 3.64 8.95
C ASP A 102 -15.53 2.13 9.04
N LYS A 103 -15.10 1.49 7.94
CA LYS A 103 -14.94 0.03 7.84
C LYS A 103 -13.51 -0.43 8.05
N ILE A 104 -12.52 0.38 7.67
CA ILE A 104 -11.11 0.01 7.74
C ILE A 104 -10.43 0.92 8.76
N SER A 105 -10.47 0.51 10.04
CA SER A 105 -9.78 1.23 11.12
C SER A 105 -8.32 0.80 11.19
N PHE A 106 -7.39 1.74 11.43
CA PHE A 106 -5.99 1.39 11.73
C PHE A 106 -5.89 0.57 13.02
N ALA A 107 -4.96 -0.39 13.05
CA ALA A 107 -4.77 -1.26 14.21
C ALA A 107 -4.32 -0.48 15.44
N GLN A 108 -3.58 0.61 15.20
CA GLN A 108 -3.21 1.60 16.20
C GLN A 108 -3.52 3.00 15.67
N PRO A 109 -4.03 3.91 16.52
CA PRO A 109 -4.23 5.30 16.11
C PRO A 109 -2.90 5.90 15.65
N ILE A 110 -2.84 6.34 14.40
CA ILE A 110 -1.70 7.10 13.89
C ILE A 110 -1.80 8.49 14.49
N SER A 111 -0.72 8.93 15.13
CA SER A 111 -0.70 10.26 15.71
C SER A 111 -0.71 11.34 14.64
N ASN A 112 -1.57 12.34 14.80
CA ASN A 112 -1.65 13.51 13.91
C ASN A 112 -0.56 14.57 14.17
N PHE A 113 0.29 14.40 15.20
CA PHE A 113 1.38 15.34 15.41
C PHE A 113 2.53 15.06 14.45
N TRP A 114 3.12 16.13 13.92
CA TRP A 114 4.30 16.05 13.07
C TRP A 114 5.48 15.62 13.94
N VAL A 115 6.10 14.50 13.60
CA VAL A 115 7.40 14.15 14.19
C VAL A 115 8.43 15.04 13.51
N VAL A 116 8.91 16.04 14.26
CA VAL A 116 10.02 16.93 13.88
C VAL A 116 11.34 16.32 14.34
#